data_AF-A0A966MEZ3-F1
#
_entry.id   AF-A0A966MEZ3-F1
#
_cell.length_a   1.000
_cell.length_b   1.000
_cell.length_c   1.000
_cell.angle_alpha   90.00
_cell.angle_beta   90.00
_cell.angle_gamma   90.00
#
_symmetry.space_group_name_H-M   'P 1'
#
loop_
_entity.id
_entity.type
_entity.pdbx_description
1 polymer ?
#
loop_
_entity_poly.entity_id
_entity_poly.type
_entity_poly.pdbx_seq_one_letter_code
_entity_poly.pdbx_strand_id
1 'polypeptide(L)'
;FDLDQKRLVGVLDWELATVGDPLMDLGSALAYWVDRDDDLEFASLRRQPSHLEGMPTRREFIAKYLELSGRKCDDFTFYEVFGLFRLTVIIQQIWARYRAGQTTNPAFKGFGVGVNILIKRAQGLIS
;
A
#
# COMPACT_ATOMS: atom_id res chain seq x y z
N PHE A 1 7.48 -1.19 -20.25
CA PHE A 1 6.73 0.03 -20.61
C PHE A 1 7.22 0.48 -21.96
N ASP A 2 6.30 0.85 -22.85
CA ASP A 2 6.65 1.61 -24.04
C ASP A 2 6.76 3.08 -23.60
N LEU A 3 7.99 3.61 -23.54
CA LEU A 3 8.25 4.97 -23.05
C LEU A 3 7.79 6.02 -24.06
N ASP A 4 7.83 5.71 -25.34
CA ASP A 4 7.44 6.63 -26.41
C ASP A 4 5.92 6.79 -26.45
N GLN A 5 5.18 5.68 -26.25
CA GLN A 5 3.72 5.69 -26.24
C GLN A 5 3.10 5.82 -24.84
N LYS A 6 3.91 5.85 -23.77
CA LYS A 6 3.46 5.85 -22.36
C LYS A 6 2.45 4.72 -22.08
N ARG A 7 2.66 3.54 -22.68
CA ARG A 7 1.71 2.43 -22.63
C ARG A 7 2.23 1.26 -21.77
N LEU A 8 1.34 0.71 -20.95
CA LEU A 8 1.59 -0.55 -20.24
C LEU A 8 1.62 -1.70 -21.26
N VAL A 9 2.69 -2.50 -21.23
CA VAL A 9 2.91 -3.62 -22.18
C VAL A 9 2.87 -4.99 -21.51
N GLY A 10 2.80 -5.03 -20.17
CA GLY A 10 2.73 -6.26 -19.41
C GLY A 10 2.57 -6.01 -17.92
N VAL A 11 1.90 -6.94 -17.25
CA VAL A 11 1.81 -7.07 -15.79
C VAL A 11 2.54 -8.35 -15.42
N LEU A 12 3.50 -8.25 -14.51
CA LEU A 12 4.38 -9.36 -14.09
C LEU A 12 4.08 -9.75 -12.64
N ASP A 13 4.75 -10.80 -12.16
CA ASP A 13 4.71 -11.23 -10.76
C ASP A 13 3.33 -11.73 -10.28
N TRP A 14 2.81 -12.75 -10.98
CA TRP A 14 1.49 -13.35 -10.72
C TRP A 14 1.51 -14.44 -9.63
N GLU A 15 2.61 -14.62 -8.90
CA GLU A 15 2.77 -15.76 -7.97
C GLU A 15 1.79 -15.74 -6.78
N LEU A 16 1.24 -14.57 -6.45
CA LEU A 16 0.23 -14.38 -5.41
C LEU A 16 -1.19 -14.15 -5.96
N ALA A 17 -1.39 -14.26 -7.28
CA ALA A 17 -2.67 -13.98 -7.90
C ALA A 17 -3.72 -15.03 -7.50
N THR A 18 -4.94 -14.57 -7.21
CA THR A 18 -6.07 -15.42 -6.85
C THR A 18 -7.40 -14.75 -7.22
N VAL A 19 -8.50 -15.50 -7.15
CA VAL A 19 -9.85 -14.96 -7.33
C VAL A 19 -10.33 -14.36 -6.00
N GLY A 20 -10.74 -13.10 -6.01
CA GLY A 20 -11.19 -12.38 -4.81
C GLY A 20 -11.91 -11.08 -5.13
N ASP A 21 -12.20 -10.30 -4.09
CA ASP A 21 -12.81 -8.97 -4.23
C ASP A 21 -11.77 -7.97 -4.79
N PRO A 22 -12.03 -7.32 -5.95
CA PRO A 22 -11.11 -6.34 -6.53
C PRO A 22 -10.81 -5.13 -5.65
N LEU A 23 -11.72 -4.75 -4.74
CA LEU A 23 -11.48 -3.63 -3.83
C LEU A 23 -10.46 -3.98 -2.74
N MET A 24 -10.29 -5.27 -2.42
CA MET A 24 -9.20 -5.72 -1.53
C MET A 24 -7.84 -5.60 -2.22
N ASP A 25 -7.77 -5.80 -3.53
CA ASP A 25 -6.55 -5.58 -4.31
C ASP A 25 -6.24 -4.08 -4.42
N LEU A 26 -7.25 -3.24 -4.66
CA LEU A 26 -7.11 -1.78 -4.62
C LEU A 26 -6.64 -1.28 -3.25
N GLY A 27 -7.23 -1.76 -2.15
CA GLY A 27 -6.80 -1.42 -0.79
C GLY A 27 -5.36 -1.86 -0.52
N SER A 28 -4.97 -3.04 -1.01
CA SER A 28 -3.60 -3.53 -0.91
C SER A 28 -2.59 -2.68 -1.70
N ALA A 29 -2.96 -2.20 -2.88
CA ALA A 29 -2.13 -1.29 -3.67
C ALA A 29 -1.98 0.08 -2.97
N LEU A 30 -3.07 0.61 -2.40
CA LEU A 30 -3.08 1.91 -1.74
C LEU A 30 -2.45 1.91 -0.34
N ALA A 31 -2.20 0.75 0.27
CA ALA A 31 -1.47 0.65 1.54
C ALA A 31 -0.05 1.24 1.48
N TYR A 32 0.54 1.33 0.28
CA TYR A 32 1.84 1.97 0.04
C TYR A 32 1.74 3.44 -0.36
N TRP A 33 0.52 3.95 -0.56
CA TRP A 33 0.26 5.28 -1.09
C TRP A 33 0.29 6.32 0.03
N VAL A 34 1.29 7.19 -0.05
CA VAL A 34 1.46 8.32 0.86
C VAL A 34 0.98 9.58 0.14
N ASP A 35 -0.05 10.21 0.69
CA ASP A 35 -0.54 11.52 0.23
C ASP A 35 0.39 12.63 0.75
N ARG A 36 0.31 13.82 0.16
CA ARG A 36 1.23 14.94 0.49
C ARG A 36 1.07 15.44 1.94
N ASP A 37 -0.13 15.31 2.48
CA ASP A 37 -0.57 15.77 3.79
C ASP A 37 -0.61 14.65 4.84
N ASP A 38 -0.19 13.43 4.49
CA ASP A 38 0.00 12.38 5.48
C ASP A 38 1.05 12.79 6.53
N ASP A 39 0.86 12.30 7.76
CA ASP A 39 1.76 12.58 8.86
C ASP A 39 3.19 12.07 8.57
N LEU A 40 4.18 12.74 9.18
CA LEU A 40 5.60 12.44 8.93
C LEU A 40 5.98 11.01 9.33
N GLU A 41 5.27 10.41 10.29
CA GLU A 41 5.53 9.06 10.76
C GLU A 41 5.14 8.04 9.67
N PHE A 42 3.93 8.13 9.11
CA PHE A 42 3.53 7.29 7.97
C PHE A 42 4.35 7.60 6.71
N ALA A 43 4.64 8.87 6.44
CA ALA A 43 5.46 9.29 5.30
C ALA A 43 6.89 8.71 5.35
N SER A 44 7.41 8.39 6.53
CA SER A 44 8.72 7.73 6.69
C SER A 44 8.78 6.32 6.08
N LEU A 45 7.62 5.67 5.89
CA LEU A 45 7.50 4.34 5.27
C LEU A 45 7.41 4.37 3.75
N ARG A 46 7.39 5.57 3.15
CA ARG A 46 7.19 5.76 1.72
C ARG A 46 8.19 4.98 0.85
N ARG A 47 7.67 4.22 -0.11
CA ARG A 47 8.47 3.46 -1.10
C ARG A 47 8.31 3.97 -2.54
N GLN A 48 7.33 4.83 -2.77
CA GLN A 48 6.94 5.34 -4.08
C GLN A 48 6.82 6.87 -4.04
N PRO A 49 7.00 7.58 -5.17
CA PRO A 49 6.89 9.03 -5.22
C PRO A 49 5.43 9.54 -5.20
N SER A 50 4.50 8.83 -4.56
CA SER A 50 3.04 9.14 -4.57
C SER A 50 2.68 10.53 -4.02
N HIS A 51 3.49 11.08 -3.13
CA HIS A 51 3.32 12.43 -2.56
C HIS A 51 3.70 13.59 -3.51
N LEU A 52 4.39 13.32 -4.63
CA LEU A 52 4.88 14.35 -5.52
C LEU A 52 3.73 15.04 -6.27
N GLU A 53 3.99 16.25 -6.75
CA GLU A 53 3.05 16.96 -7.61
C GLU A 53 2.78 16.20 -8.91
N GLY A 54 1.51 16.18 -9.32
CA GLY A 54 1.03 15.43 -10.48
C GLY A 54 0.62 13.99 -10.18
N MET A 55 0.90 13.46 -8.98
CA MET A 55 0.38 12.17 -8.55
C MET A 55 -1.01 12.33 -7.92
N PRO A 56 -1.94 11.37 -8.15
CA PRO A 56 -3.25 11.41 -7.51
C PRO A 56 -3.14 11.11 -6.01
N THR A 57 -4.01 11.73 -5.22
CA THR A 57 -4.28 11.32 -3.83
C THR A 57 -4.95 9.95 -3.79
N ARG A 58 -4.92 9.27 -2.63
CA ARG A 58 -5.67 8.01 -2.41
C ARG A 58 -7.13 8.14 -2.82
N ARG A 59 -7.78 9.25 -2.42
CA ARG A 59 -9.19 9.52 -2.72
C ARG A 59 -9.46 9.67 -4.21
N GLU A 60 -8.60 10.40 -4.93
CA GLU A 60 -8.72 10.57 -6.39
C GLU A 60 -8.48 9.26 -7.13
N PHE A 61 -7.53 8.46 -6.68
CA PHE A 61 -7.27 7.13 -7.24
C PHE A 61 -8.51 6.24 -7.09
N ILE A 62 -9.07 6.15 -5.88
CA ILE A 62 -10.28 5.36 -5.59
C ILE A 62 -11.44 5.82 -6.48
N ALA A 63 -11.70 7.14 -6.53
CA ALA A 63 -12.77 7.69 -7.34
C ALA A 63 -12.60 7.32 -8.83
N LYS A 64 -11.38 7.44 -9.37
CA LYS A 64 -11.11 7.09 -10.76
C LYS A 64 -11.25 5.59 -11.02
N TYR A 65 -10.83 4.75 -10.09
CA TYR A 65 -10.99 3.30 -10.18
C TYR A 65 -12.47 2.90 -10.20
N LEU A 66 -13.28 3.45 -9.29
CA LEU A 66 -14.72 3.17 -9.22
C LEU A 66 -15.46 3.61 -10.48
N GLU A 67 -15.12 4.80 -11.02
CA GLU A 67 -15.64 5.31 -12.30
C GLU A 67 -15.34 4.33 -13.45
N LEU A 68 -14.07 3.96 -13.63
CA LEU A 68 -13.64 3.12 -14.75
C LEU A 68 -14.12 1.67 -14.64
N SER A 69 -14.28 1.15 -13.42
CA SER A 69 -14.71 -0.23 -13.19
C SER A 69 -16.23 -0.41 -13.10
N GLY A 70 -16.99 0.69 -13.04
CA GLY A 70 -18.45 0.66 -12.83
C GLY A 70 -18.87 0.19 -11.43
N ARG A 71 -17.93 0.14 -10.48
CA ARG A 71 -18.17 -0.32 -9.11
C ARG A 71 -18.65 0.82 -8.22
N LYS A 72 -19.37 0.48 -7.16
CA LYS A 72 -19.79 1.41 -6.12
C LYS A 72 -19.21 0.97 -4.78
N CYS A 73 -18.73 1.93 -4.01
CA CYS A 73 -18.21 1.73 -2.67
C CYS A 73 -18.38 3.06 -1.94
N ASP A 74 -19.37 3.11 -1.05
CA ASP A 74 -19.70 4.34 -0.32
C ASP A 74 -18.70 4.58 0.81
N ASP A 75 -18.24 3.50 1.45
CA ASP A 75 -17.21 3.53 2.49
C ASP A 75 -16.06 2.58 2.13
N PHE A 76 -14.87 3.15 1.93
CA PHE A 76 -13.66 2.41 1.59
C PHE A 76 -12.81 2.03 2.82
N THR A 77 -13.22 2.44 4.03
CA THR A 77 -12.46 2.27 5.28
C THR A 77 -12.04 0.82 5.51
N PHE A 78 -12.96 -0.12 5.27
CA PHE A 78 -12.65 -1.55 5.41
C PHE A 78 -11.47 -1.99 4.53
N TYR A 79 -11.45 -1.57 3.26
CA TYR A 79 -10.41 -1.97 2.30
C TYR A 79 -9.08 -1.28 2.60
N GLU A 80 -9.10 -0.03 3.07
CA GLU A 80 -7.89 0.68 3.51
C GLU A 80 -7.27 -0.01 4.75
N VAL A 81 -8.09 -0.31 5.76
CA VAL A 81 -7.66 -1.04 6.96
C VAL A 81 -7.13 -2.43 6.60
N PHE A 82 -7.80 -3.16 5.71
CA PHE A 82 -7.33 -4.46 5.22
C PHE A 82 -5.96 -4.35 4.55
N GLY A 83 -5.78 -3.36 3.66
CA GLY A 83 -4.50 -3.11 2.99
C GLY A 83 -3.36 -2.83 3.98
N LEU A 84 -3.61 -1.95 4.95
CA LEU A 84 -2.65 -1.63 6.01
C LEU A 84 -2.32 -2.86 6.88
N PHE A 85 -3.33 -3.65 7.26
CA PHE A 85 -3.12 -4.89 8.00
C PHE A 85 -2.28 -5.90 7.22
N ARG A 86 -2.60 -6.11 5.94
CA ARG A 86 -1.82 -6.99 5.06
C ARG A 86 -0.36 -6.52 4.96
N LEU A 87 -0.14 -5.22 4.76
CA LEU A 87 1.21 -4.65 4.71
C LEU A 87 1.95 -4.85 6.04
N THR A 88 1.26 -4.64 7.17
CA THR A 88 1.79 -4.88 8.51
C THR A 88 2.30 -6.31 8.66
N VAL A 89 1.51 -7.31 8.26
CA VAL A 89 1.92 -8.72 8.32
C VAL A 89 3.16 -8.99 7.46
N ILE A 90 3.20 -8.44 6.25
CA ILE A 90 4.35 -8.59 5.34
C ILE A 90 5.63 -8.05 5.99
N ILE A 91 5.61 -6.81 6.49
CA ILE A 91 6.81 -6.20 7.07
C ILE A 91 7.18 -6.83 8.42
N GLN A 92 6.20 -7.30 9.19
CA GLN A 92 6.42 -8.04 10.44
C GLN A 92 7.17 -9.35 10.17
N GLN A 93 6.79 -10.10 9.14
CA GLN A 93 7.49 -11.33 8.76
C GLN A 93 8.92 -11.05 8.30
N ILE A 94 9.13 -10.00 7.48
CA ILE A 94 10.47 -9.61 7.02
C ILE A 94 11.36 -9.23 8.22
N TRP A 95 10.82 -8.44 9.16
CA TRP A 95 11.54 -8.05 10.36
C TRP A 95 11.85 -9.25 11.27
N ALA A 96 10.92 -10.19 11.42
CA ALA A 96 11.14 -11.40 12.20
C ALA A 96 12.30 -12.24 11.64
N ARG A 97 12.37 -12.41 10.30
CA ARG A 97 13.49 -13.09 9.63
C ARG A 97 14.81 -12.34 9.83
N TYR A 98 14.80 -11.00 9.74
CA TYR A 98 15.99 -10.19 9.99
C TYR A 98 16.49 -10.37 11.44
N ARG A 99 15.59 -10.31 12.42
CA ARG A 99 15.94 -10.53 13.83
C ARG A 99 16.46 -11.93 14.13
N ALA A 100 15.97 -12.93 13.40
CA ALA A 100 16.44 -14.31 13.50
C ALA A 100 17.77 -14.55 12.77
N GLY A 101 18.36 -13.53 12.12
CA GLY A 101 19.59 -13.68 11.35
C GLY A 101 19.42 -14.44 10.02
N GLN A 102 18.18 -14.72 9.60
CA GLN A 102 17.87 -15.40 8.34
C GLN A 102 18.01 -14.48 7.12
N THR A 103 18.07 -13.16 7.35
CA THR A 103 18.45 -12.15 6.36
C THR A 103 19.27 -11.06 7.04
N THR A 104 20.25 -10.51 6.32
CA THR A 104 21.21 -9.52 6.85
C THR A 104 21.02 -8.12 6.27
N ASN A 105 19.99 -7.90 5.44
CA ASN A 105 19.78 -6.61 4.79
C ASN A 105 19.42 -5.52 5.84
N PRO A 106 20.27 -4.48 6.01
CA PRO A 106 20.06 -3.45 7.02
C PRO A 106 18.77 -2.64 6.82
N ALA A 107 18.22 -2.62 5.59
CA ALA A 107 16.94 -1.97 5.31
C ALA A 107 15.78 -2.53 6.15
N PHE A 108 15.86 -3.80 6.57
CA PHE A 108 14.81 -4.46 7.34
C PHE A 108 14.87 -4.18 8.85
N LYS A 109 15.96 -3.57 9.34
CA LYS A 109 16.10 -3.23 10.77
C LYS A 109 14.98 -2.31 11.26
N GLY A 110 14.59 -1.35 10.43
CA GLY A 110 13.56 -0.36 10.75
C GLY A 110 12.12 -0.89 10.68
N PHE A 111 11.89 -2.10 10.13
CA PHE A 111 10.54 -2.60 9.90
C PHE A 111 9.78 -2.88 11.20
N GLY A 112 10.47 -3.16 12.31
CA GLY A 112 9.83 -3.31 13.62
C GLY A 112 9.16 -2.01 14.11
N VAL A 113 9.73 -0.85 13.79
CA VAL A 113 9.07 0.44 14.03
C VAL A 113 7.92 0.63 13.05
N GLY A 114 8.14 0.32 11.76
CA GLY A 114 7.12 0.43 10.72
C GLY A 114 5.84 -0.37 11.00
N VAL A 115 5.95 -1.53 11.66
CA VAL A 115 4.78 -2.31 12.11
C VAL A 115 3.86 -1.48 12.99
N ASN A 116 4.42 -0.78 13.99
CA ASN A 116 3.62 0.03 14.91
C ASN A 116 2.99 1.24 14.22
N ILE A 117 3.71 1.84 13.26
CA ILE A 117 3.21 2.97 12.46
C ILE A 117 1.97 2.55 11.67
N LEU A 118 2.03 1.40 10.99
CA LEU A 118 0.90 0.89 10.20
C LEU A 118 -0.30 0.51 11.07
N ILE A 119 -0.06 -0.12 12.23
CA ILE A 119 -1.11 -0.44 13.20
C ILE A 119 -1.79 0.84 13.69
N LYS A 120 -1.01 1.84 14.09
CA LYS A 120 -1.54 3.14 14.56
C LYS A 120 -2.38 3.83 13.50
N ARG A 121 -1.92 3.82 12.23
CA ARG A 121 -2.70 4.37 11.12
C ARG A 121 -4.02 3.63 10.94
N ALA A 122 -3.99 2.31 10.91
CA ALA A 122 -5.20 1.49 10.77
C ALA A 122 -6.19 1.73 11.93
N GLN A 123 -5.69 1.90 13.16
CA GLN A 123 -6.51 2.22 14.33
C GLN A 123 -7.17 3.61 14.22
N GLY A 124 -6.45 4.61 13.68
CA GLY A 124 -6.99 5.96 13.49
C GLY A 124 -8.11 6.04 12.45
N LEU A 125 -8.25 5.04 11.58
CA LEU A 125 -9.35 4.95 10.60
C LEU A 125 -10.64 4.36 11.18
N ILE A 126 -10.56 3.64 12.30
CA ILE A 126 -11.69 2.91 12.90
C ILE A 126 -12.18 3.53 14.22
N SER A 127 -11.49 4.56 14.72
CA SER A 127 -11.81 5.29 15.95
C SER A 127 -12.59 6.55 15.67
#